data_AF-A0A8I0ICD3-F1
#
_entry.id   AF-A0A8I0ICD3-F1
#
_cell.length_a   1.000
_cell.length_b   1.000
_cell.length_c   1.000
_cell.angle_alpha   90.00
_cell.angle_beta   90.00
_cell.angle_gamma   90.00
#
_symmetry.space_group_name_H-M   'P 1'
#
loop_
_entity.id
_entity.type
_entity.pdbx_description
1 polymer ?
#
loop_
_entity_poly.entity_id
_entity_poly.type
_entity_poly.pdbx_seq_one_letter_code
_entity_poly.pdbx_strand_id
1 'polypeptide(L)' 'MTTTTWTTLQLILSAGVVVCGALLTRGGNDLVGLLMIISGAFSIVVGLRSMAVARRVERQHAALEAGDPPTHER' A
#
# COMPACT_ATOMS: atom_id res chain seq x y z
N MET A 1 -1.10 -14.87 -1.20
CA MET A 1 -1.89 -14.30 -0.08
C MET A 1 -1.10 -13.40 0.87
N THR A 2 0.24 -13.51 0.98
CA THR A 2 1.06 -12.71 1.92
C THR A 2 1.24 -11.22 1.52
N THR A 3 1.19 -10.89 0.24
CA THR A 3 1.43 -9.52 -0.29
C THR A 3 0.30 -8.53 0.02
N THR A 4 -0.96 -8.98 -0.01
CA THR A 4 -2.14 -8.13 0.24
C THR A 4 -2.27 -7.76 1.72
N THR A 5 -1.92 -8.68 2.62
CA THR A 5 -1.92 -8.44 4.07
C THR A 5 -0.82 -7.46 4.47
N TRP A 6 0.36 -7.57 3.86
CA TRP A 6 1.50 -6.69 4.16
C TRP A 6 1.25 -5.23 3.78
N THR A 7 0.76 -4.98 2.56
CA THR A 7 0.44 -3.62 2.10
C THR A 7 -0.66 -2.96 2.95
N THR A 8 -1.64 -3.73 3.40
CA THR A 8 -2.70 -3.24 4.30
C THR A 8 -2.12 -2.86 5.67
N LEU A 9 -1.26 -3.70 6.25
CA LEU A 9 -0.58 -3.40 7.51
C LEU A 9 0.29 -2.14 7.39
N GLN A 10 1.01 -2.00 6.28
CA GLN A 10 1.82 -0.82 5.99
C GLN A 10 0.97 0.46 5.94
N LEU A 11 -0.22 0.43 5.32
CA LEU A 11 -1.12 1.59 5.28
C LEU A 11 -1.60 1.98 6.67
N ILE A 12 -1.99 1.00 7.50
CA ILE A 12 -2.44 1.23 8.89
C ILE A 12 -1.32 1.87 9.71
N LEU A 13 -0.11 1.31 9.64
CA LEU A 13 1.05 1.84 10.37
C LEU A 13 1.41 3.25 9.89
N SER A 14 1.37 3.50 8.58
CA SER A 14 1.67 4.81 8.00
C SER A 14 0.63 5.86 8.43
N ALA A 15 -0.66 5.50 8.52
CA ALA A 15 -1.68 6.38 9.07
C ALA A 15 -1.41 6.70 10.55
N GLY A 16 -0.98 5.72 11.34
CA GLY A 16 -0.54 5.93 12.72
C GLY A 16 0.60 6.93 12.84
N VAL A 17 1.61 6.86 11.96
CA VAL A 17 2.73 7.81 11.92
C VAL A 17 2.24 9.24 11.65
N VAL A 18 1.28 9.42 10.73
CA VAL A 18 0.68 10.74 10.46
C VAL A 18 -0.03 11.30 11.70
N VAL A 19 -0.81 10.46 12.40
CA VAL A 19 -1.50 10.87 13.65
C VAL A 19 -0.50 11.24 14.74
N CYS A 20 0.56 10.45 14.94
CA CYS A 20 1.62 10.78 15.89
C CYS A 20 2.33 12.09 15.52
N GLY A 21 2.61 12.30 14.23
CA GLY A 21 3.18 13.55 13.75
C GLY A 21 2.30 14.76 14.06
N ALA A 22 0.98 14.64 13.88
CA ALA A 22 0.01 15.68 14.21
C ALA A 22 -0.07 15.98 15.73
N LEU A 23 0.08 14.96 16.58
CA LEU A 23 0.15 15.14 18.03
C LEU A 23 1.45 15.85 18.44
N LEU A 24 2.57 15.56 17.78
CA LEU A 24 3.86 16.19 18.06
C LEU A 24 3.89 17.67 17.67
N THR A 25 3.31 18.06 16.53
CA THR A 25 3.12 19.47 16.16
C THR A 25 2.28 20.19 17.21
N ARG A 26 1.21 19.55 17.71
CA ARG A 26 0.40 20.15 18.78
C ARG A 26 1.18 20.32 20.10
N GLY A 27 2.20 19.48 20.35
CA GLY A 27 3.06 19.53 21.52
C GLY A 27 4.25 20.50 21.42
N GLY A 28 4.38 21.27 20.33
CA GLY A 28 5.47 22.22 20.13
C GLY A 28 6.72 21.66 19.44
N ASN A 29 6.71 20.39 19.04
CA ASN A 29 7.78 19.76 18.26
C ASN A 29 7.48 19.82 16.77
N ASP A 30 7.31 21.03 16.24
CA ASP A 30 6.73 21.26 14.91
C ASP A 30 7.51 20.61 13.77
N LEU A 31 8.84 20.80 13.74
CA LEU A 31 9.67 20.27 12.65
C LEU A 31 9.61 18.73 12.58
N VAL A 32 9.73 18.06 13.73
CA VAL A 32 9.68 16.59 13.80
C VAL A 32 8.29 16.08 13.44
N GLY A 33 7.23 16.72 13.97
CA GLY A 33 5.85 16.39 13.63
C GLY A 33 5.56 16.52 12.14
N LEU A 34 6.03 17.61 11.52
CA LEU A 34 5.85 17.86 10.08
C LEU A 34 6.59 16.83 9.23
N LEU A 35 7.84 16.49 9.58
CA LEU A 35 8.62 15.47 8.89
C LEU A 35 7.96 14.08 8.99
N MET A 36 7.40 13.74 10.15
CA MET A 36 6.65 12.50 10.33
C MET A 36 5.36 12.47 9.49
N ILE A 37 4.61 13.57 9.44
CA ILE A 37 3.41 13.68 8.60
C ILE A 37 3.77 13.48 7.12
N ILE A 38 4.79 14.19 6.63
CA ILE A 38 5.22 14.08 5.22
C ILE A 38 5.67 12.66 4.90
N SER A 39 6.46 12.04 5.78
CA SER A 39 6.93 10.67 5.63
C SER A 39 5.78 9.66 5.60
N GLY A 40 4.85 9.76 6.57
CA GLY A 40 3.68 8.89 6.63
C GLY A 40 2.77 9.04 5.42
N ALA A 41 2.51 10.27 4.98
CA ALA A 41 1.72 10.56 3.79
C ALA A 41 2.36 9.98 2.52
N PHE A 42 3.67 10.14 2.36
CA PHE A 42 4.40 9.57 1.23
C PHE A 42 4.33 8.03 1.21
N SER A 43 4.51 7.40 2.36
CA SER A 43 4.38 5.93 2.51
C SER A 43 2.98 5.44 2.11
N ILE A 44 1.92 6.17 2.47
CA ILE A 44 0.54 5.84 2.06
C ILE A 44 0.40 5.88 0.54
N VAL A 45 0.90 6.92 -0.11
CA VAL A 45 0.84 7.06 -1.59
C VAL A 45 1.54 5.89 -2.27
N VAL A 46 2.72 5.50 -1.79
CA VAL A 46 3.47 4.35 -2.33
C VAL A 46 2.69 3.04 -2.10
N GLY A 47 2.10 2.84 -0.92
CA GLY A 47 1.27 1.67 -0.61
C GLY A 47 0.03 1.56 -1.50
N LEU A 48 -0.64 2.68 -1.82
CA LEU A 48 -1.78 2.70 -2.73
C LEU A 48 -1.36 2.38 -4.17
N ARG A 49 -0.21 2.91 -4.62
CA ARG A 49 0.33 2.61 -5.95
C ARG A 49 0.69 1.13 -6.09
N SER A 50 1.33 0.53 -5.09
CA SER A 50 1.68 -0.89 -5.11
C SER A 50 0.42 -1.77 -5.11
N MET A 51 -0.61 -1.45 -4.33
CA MET A 51 -1.90 -2.13 -4.39
C MET A 51 -2.56 -2.03 -5.76
N ALA A 52 -2.55 -0.85 -6.39
CA ALA A 52 -3.13 -0.65 -7.72
C ALA A 52 -2.40 -1.48 -8.78
N VAL A 53 -1.07 -1.60 -8.69
CA VAL A 53 -0.26 -2.44 -9.58
C VAL A 53 -0.55 -3.92 -9.32
N ALA A 54 -0.59 -4.36 -8.06
CA ALA A 54 -0.90 -5.75 -7.70
C ALA A 54 -2.25 -6.18 -8.28
N ARG A 55 -3.29 -5.34 -8.15
CA ARG A 55 -4.61 -5.60 -8.75
C ARG A 55 -4.58 -5.66 -10.28
N ARG A 56 -3.72 -4.88 -10.94
CA ARG A 56 -3.56 -4.95 -12.40
C ARG A 56 -2.91 -6.27 -12.81
N VAL A 57 -1.87 -6.69 -12.08
CA VAL A 57 -1.17 -7.96 -12.30
C VAL A 57 -2.11 -9.15 -12.06
N GLU A 58 -2.91 -9.12 -10.98
CA GLU A 58 -3.92 -10.16 -10.72
C GLU A 58 -4.93 -10.27 -11.87
N ARG A 59 -5.40 -9.13 -12.42
CA ARG A 59 -6.32 -9.13 -13.58
C ARG A 59 -5.64 -9.64 -14.86
N GLN A 60 -4.37 -9.31 -15.07
CA GLN A 60 -3.61 -9.82 -16.21
C GLN A 60 -3.36 -11.32 -16.10
N HIS A 61 -3.02 -11.82 -14.91
CA HIS A 61 -2.89 -13.26 -14.67
C HIS A 61 -4.21 -13.99 -14.88
N ALA A 62 -5.33 -13.48 -14.33
CA ALA A 62 -6.64 -14.08 -14.56
C ALA A 62 -7.05 -14.08 -16.04
N ALA A 63 -6.69 -13.03 -16.80
CA ALA A 63 -6.94 -12.98 -18.24
C ALA A 63 -6.06 -13.97 -19.05
N LEU A 64 -4.84 -14.23 -18.60
CA LEU A 64 -3.95 -15.24 -19.18
C LEU A 64 -4.44 -16.66 -18.87
N GLU A 65 -4.86 -16.93 -17.63
CA GLU A 65 -5.43 -18.22 -17.22
C GLU A 65 -6.76 -18.53 -17.94
N ALA A 66 -7.59 -17.52 -18.20
CA ALA A 66 -8.81 -17.68 -18.99
C ALA A 66 -8.56 -17.83 -20.50
N GLY A 67 -7.36 -17.46 -20.97
CA GLY A 67 -6.96 -17.53 -22.37
C GLY A 67 -6.30 -18.84 -22.78
N ASP A 68 -6.08 -19.78 -21.84
CA ASP A 68 -5.54 -21.11 -22.10
C ASP A 68 -6.71 -22.08 -22.43
N PRO A 69 -6.99 -22.40 -23.71
CA PRO A 69 -7.91 -23.49 -24.02
C PRO A 69 -7.31 -24.81 -23.51
N PRO A 70 -8.11 -25.77 -23.01
CA PRO A 70 -7.61 -27.06 -22.56
C PRO A 70 -7.07 -27.86 -23.77
N THR A 71 -5.77 -27.76 -24.07
CA THR A 71 -5.10 -28.57 -25.10
C THR A 71 -4.40 -29.81 -24.53
N HIS A 72 -4.94 -30.41 -23.48
CA HIS A 72 -4.45 -31.68 -22.94
C HIS A 72 -5.52 -32.78 -22.94
N GLU A 73 -6.28 -32.89 -24.04
CA GLU A 73 -6.94 -34.14 -24.41
C GLU A 73 -6.54 -34.54 -25.84
N ARG A 74 -5.38 -35.19 -25.97
CA ARG A 74 -5.11 -36.23 -26.98
C ARG A 74 -4.07 -37.22 -26.48
#